data_AF-A0A2V6YTH4-F1
#
_entry.id   AF-A0A2V6YTH4-F1
#
_cell.length_a   1.000
_cell.length_b   1.000
_cell.length_c   1.000
_cell.angle_alpha   90.00
_cell.angle_beta   90.00
_cell.angle_gamma   90.00
#
_symmetry.space_group_name_H-M   'P 1'
#
loop_
_entity.id
_entity.type
_entity.pdbx_description
1 polymer ?
#
loop_
_entity_poly.entity_id
_entity_poly.type
_entity_poly.pdbx_seq_one_letter_code
_entity_poly.pdbx_strand_id
1 'polypeptide(L)' 'MLNVGDTAPDFTLRTIGLKEVGLAEFRGKNVVILFYPLDWTPG' A
#
# COMPACT_ATOMS: atom_id res chain seq x y z
N MET A 1 10.34 -10.44 7.32
CA MET A 1 10.51 -10.61 5.87
C MET A 1 9.22 -11.20 5.35
N LEU A 2 8.63 -10.63 4.28
CA LEU A 2 7.42 -11.18 3.65
C LEU A 2 7.83 -12.16 2.57
N ASN A 3 7.13 -13.29 2.51
CA ASN A 3 7.35 -14.36 1.55
C ASN A 3 6.11 -14.55 0.67
N VAL A 4 6.29 -15.23 -0.46
CA VAL A 4 5.19 -15.61 -1.33
C VAL A 4 4.25 -16.56 -0.57
N GLY A 5 2.95 -16.25 -0.61
CA GLY A 5 1.91 -17.00 0.10
C GLY A 5 1.57 -16.44 1.49
N ASP A 6 2.37 -15.52 2.04
CA ASP A 6 2.00 -14.83 3.26
C ASP A 6 0.74 -13.98 3.05
N THR A 7 -0.16 -13.99 4.02
CA THR A 7 -1.24 -13.02 4.08
C THR A 7 -0.63 -11.63 4.18
N ALA A 8 -1.00 -10.73 3.25
CA ALA A 8 -0.54 -9.35 3.29
C ALA A 8 -0.89 -8.71 4.64
N PRO A 9 0.07 -8.08 5.34
CA PRO A 9 -0.21 -7.41 6.61
C PRO A 9 -1.15 -6.24 6.37
N ASP A 10 -2.11 -6.06 7.28
CA ASP A 10 -3.02 -4.91 7.19
C ASP A 10 -2.27 -3.63 7.55
N PHE A 11 -2.62 -2.55 6.87
CA PHE A 11 -2.07 -1.22 7.12
C PHE A 11 -3.04 -0.15 6.66
N THR A 12 -2.93 1.02 7.28
CA THR A 12 -3.63 2.23 6.90
C THR A 12 -2.62 3.33 6.63
N LEU A 13 -2.71 3.97 5.47
CA LEU A 13 -1.86 5.09 5.07
C LEU A 13 -2.69 6.36 4.91
N ARG A 14 -2.03 7.51 4.98
CA ARG A 14 -2.62 8.80 4.64
C ARG A 14 -2.28 9.19 3.21
N THR A 15 -3.29 9.64 2.49
CA THR A 15 -3.14 10.27 1.18
C THR A 15 -2.65 11.72 1.30
N ILE A 16 -2.30 12.34 0.16
CA ILE A 16 -1.96 13.78 0.09
C ILE A 16 -3.09 14.66 0.67
N GLY A 17 -4.35 14.22 0.59
CA GLY A 17 -5.51 14.90 1.17
C GLY A 17 -5.84 14.53 2.61
N LEU A 18 -4.92 13.88 3.34
CA LEU A 18 -5.08 13.38 4.71
C LEU A 18 -6.20 12.36 4.92
N LYS A 19 -6.92 11.98 3.86
CA LYS A 19 -7.83 10.83 3.90
C LYS A 19 -7.02 9.57 4.19
N GLU A 20 -7.52 8.77 5.12
CA GLU A 20 -7.01 7.43 5.41
C GLU A 20 -7.50 6.42 4.38
N VAL A 21 -6.59 5.52 3.99
CA VAL A 21 -6.87 4.40 3.09
C VAL A 21 -6.22 3.15 3.69
N GLY A 22 -7.03 2.14 3.96
CA GLY A 22 -6.63 0.85 4.51
C GLY A 22 -6.60 -0.25 3.44
N LEU A 23 -5.67 -1.19 3.56
CA LEU A 23 -5.62 -2.36 2.66
C LEU A 23 -6.91 -3.20 2.76
N ALA A 24 -7.51 -3.30 3.95
CA ALA A 24 -8.76 -4.01 4.17
C ALA A 24 -9.95 -3.50 3.32
N GLU A 25 -9.95 -2.24 2.86
CA GLU A 25 -11.00 -1.69 2.00
C GLU A 25 -11.05 -2.37 0.61
N PHE A 26 -9.96 -3.04 0.21
CA PHE A 26 -9.82 -3.67 -1.10
C PHE A 26 -10.01 -5.20 -1.09
N ARG A 27 -10.49 -5.79 0.02
CA ARG A 27 -10.73 -7.24 0.11
C ARG A 27 -11.64 -7.74 -1.02
N GLY A 28 -11.31 -8.92 -1.55
CA GLY A 28 -12.03 -9.53 -2.68
C GLY A 28 -11.60 -9.02 -4.07
N LYS A 29 -10.58 -8.15 -4.14
CA LYS A 29 -9.97 -7.69 -5.40
C LYS A 29 -8.53 -8.16 -5.50
N ASN A 30 -8.04 -8.31 -6.72
CA ASN A 30 -6.59 -8.41 -6.97
C ASN A 30 -5.99 -7.00 -6.87
N VAL A 31 -4.98 -6.84 -6.02
CA VAL A 31 -4.35 -5.55 -5.71
C VAL A 31 -2.84 -5.66 -5.90
N VAL A 32 -2.24 -4.63 -6.50
CA VAL A 32 -0.78 -4.48 -6.61
C VAL A 32 -0.38 -3.27 -5.78
N ILE A 33 0.60 -3.43 -4.88
CA ILE A 33 1.13 -2.37 -4.03
C ILE A 33 2.53 -2.02 -4.52
N LEU A 34 2.78 -0.74 -4.78
CA LEU A 34 4.07 -0.21 -5.19
C LEU A 34 4.57 0.78 -4.14
N PHE A 35 5.72 0.49 -3.53
CA PHE A 35 6.45 1.45 -2.71
C PHE A 35 7.55 2.08 -3.55
N TYR A 36 7.64 3.40 -3.53
CA TYR A 36 8.71 4.15 -4.18
C TYR A 36 9.31 5.17 -3.20
N PRO A 37 10.58 5.59 -3.39
CA PRO A 37 11.35 6.22 -2.32
C PRO A 37 10.90 7.65 -1.98
N LEU A 38 10.67 8.47 -3.01
CA LEU A 38 10.36 9.89 -2.83
C LEU A 38 9.74 10.49 -4.09
N ASP A 39 8.72 11.31 -3.89
CA ASP A 39 8.12 12.14 -4.95
C ASP A 39 9.10 13.20 -5.47
N TRP A 40 8.93 13.60 -6.73
CA TRP A 40 9.62 14.75 -7.34
C TRP A 40 11.16 14.69 -7.30
N THR A 41 11.74 13.50 -7.30
CA THR A 41 13.18 13.31 -7.41
C THR A 41 13.59 13.10 -8.87
N PRO A 42 14.68 13.74 -9.36
CA PRO A 42 15.34 13.26 -10.56
C PRO A 42 15.91 11.88 -10.26
N GLY A 43 15.56 10.89 -11.07
CA GLY A 43 16.16 9.56 -11.04
C GLY A 43 17.62 9.58 -11.51
#